data_AF-A0A8X8BJU0-F1
#
_entry.id   AF-A0A8X8BJU0-F1
#
_cell.length_a   1.000
_cell.length_b   1.000
_cell.length_c   1.000
_cell.angle_alpha   90.00
_cell.angle_beta   90.00
_cell.angle_gamma   90.00
#
_symmetry.space_group_name_H-M   'P 1'
#
loop_
_entity.id
_entity.type
_entity.pdbx_description
1 polymer ?
#
loop_
_entity_poly.entity_id
_entity_poly.type
_entity_poly.pdbx_seq_one_letter_code
_entity_poly.pdbx_strand_id
1 'polypeptide(L)'
;MLILYLFIAEVTTMFTVRVEDRQVCQGTHSDPKFFTFEQYKKILGFTSLSPGLALSVAGLGAGLTEAIVVNPFEVVKVSLQANRHAYAEQPSTFNQARQIVQANGFGLQGLNKGLTSTLGRHGVFNMIYFGFYFNVKNIFPVYQDPTLEFLRKFAIGLVSGTIASCVNIPFDVAKSRIQGPQPIPGEIKYRSCFQTMALIYREEG
;
A
#
# COMPACT_ATOMS: atom_id res chain seq x y z
N MET A 1 6.92 -5.39 17.86
CA MET A 1 5.65 -4.69 18.14
C MET A 1 5.19 -3.75 17.03
N LEU A 2 6.05 -2.91 16.45
CA LEU A 2 5.65 -1.93 15.41
C LEU A 2 5.08 -2.58 14.13
N ILE A 3 5.66 -3.71 13.70
CA ILE A 3 5.19 -4.48 12.53
C ILE A 3 3.82 -5.11 12.79
N LEU A 4 3.58 -5.62 14.01
CA LEU A 4 2.27 -6.14 14.40
C LEU A 4 1.23 -5.02 14.51
N TYR A 5 1.63 -3.83 14.98
CA TYR A 5 0.77 -2.65 14.99
C TYR A 5 0.49 -2.10 13.58
N LEU A 6 1.44 -2.20 12.65
CA LEU A 6 1.23 -1.82 11.25
C LEU A 6 0.35 -2.85 10.54
N PHE A 7 0.55 -4.15 10.78
CA PHE A 7 -0.32 -5.21 10.29
C PHE A 7 -1.73 -5.09 10.87
N ILE A 8 -1.87 -4.87 12.18
CA ILE A 8 -3.16 -4.60 12.81
C ILE A 8 -3.73 -3.28 12.30
N ALA A 9 -2.96 -2.20 12.14
CA ALA A 9 -3.48 -0.94 11.61
C ALA A 9 -3.89 -1.04 10.14
N GLU A 10 -3.24 -1.88 9.34
CA GLU A 10 -3.54 -2.08 7.91
C GLU A 10 -4.74 -3.01 7.74
N VAL A 11 -4.82 -4.09 8.53
CA VAL A 11 -6.04 -4.91 8.68
C VAL A 11 -7.17 -4.06 9.26
N THR A 12 -6.93 -3.22 10.27
CA THR A 12 -7.92 -2.31 10.84
C THR A 12 -8.33 -1.23 9.86
N THR A 13 -7.43 -0.69 9.02
CA THR A 13 -7.78 0.27 7.94
C THR A 13 -8.63 -0.43 6.87
N MET A 14 -8.32 -1.68 6.54
CA MET A 14 -9.15 -2.55 5.70
C MET A 14 -10.54 -2.80 6.34
N PHE A 15 -10.61 -2.89 7.68
CA PHE A 15 -11.86 -2.99 8.46
C PHE A 15 -12.58 -1.64 8.63
N THR A 16 -11.89 -0.50 8.68
CA THR A 16 -12.52 0.83 8.83
C THR A 16 -13.15 1.31 7.53
N VAL A 17 -12.62 0.87 6.39
CA VAL A 17 -13.30 1.00 5.08
C VAL A 17 -14.63 0.23 5.04
N ARG A 18 -14.87 -0.69 5.98
CA ARG A 18 -16.10 -1.50 6.07
C ARG A 18 -17.08 -1.09 7.17
N VAL A 19 -16.78 -0.09 7.99
CA VAL A 19 -17.78 0.52 8.91
C VAL A 19 -18.54 1.65 8.21
N GLU A 20 -18.05 2.10 7.04
CA GLU A 20 -18.82 2.90 6.09
C GLU A 20 -19.73 2.03 5.18
N ASP A 21 -20.03 0.79 5.59
CA ASP A 21 -20.98 -0.15 4.95
C ASP A 21 -22.46 0.26 5.15
N ARG A 22 -22.75 1.57 5.25
CA ARG A 22 -24.10 2.12 5.05
C ARG A 22 -24.26 2.81 3.68
N GLN A 23 -23.33 2.55 2.75
CA GLN A 23 -23.34 3.05 1.36
C GLN A 23 -23.05 1.94 0.31
N VAL A 24 -23.19 0.66 0.67
CA VAL A 24 -22.92 -0.50 -0.21
C VAL A 24 -23.88 -0.64 -1.40
N CYS A 25 -24.92 0.21 -1.50
CA CYS A 25 -25.90 0.11 -2.59
C CYS A 25 -25.69 1.05 -3.80
N GLN A 26 -24.77 2.03 -3.80
CA GLN A 26 -24.64 2.95 -4.97
C GLN A 26 -23.22 3.43 -5.34
N GLY A 27 -22.16 3.08 -4.62
CA GLY A 27 -20.88 3.79 -4.74
C GLY A 27 -19.67 2.97 -5.20
N THR A 28 -19.70 2.24 -6.31
CA THR A 28 -18.48 1.55 -6.84
C THR A 28 -17.46 2.53 -7.48
N HIS A 29 -17.63 3.85 -7.33
CA HIS A 29 -16.92 4.89 -8.09
C HIS A 29 -15.98 5.80 -7.29
N SER A 30 -15.93 5.69 -5.96
CA SER A 30 -15.29 6.71 -5.11
C SER A 30 -13.82 6.46 -4.81
N ASP A 31 -13.38 5.20 -4.85
CA ASP A 31 -12.01 4.84 -4.51
C ASP A 31 -11.08 4.98 -5.73
N PRO A 32 -10.03 5.84 -5.66
CA PRO A 32 -9.11 6.04 -6.76
C PRO A 32 -8.52 4.72 -7.29
N LYS A 33 -8.20 3.77 -6.38
CA LYS A 33 -7.65 2.46 -6.72
C LYS A 33 -8.56 1.66 -7.65
N PHE A 34 -9.84 1.55 -7.29
CA PHE A 34 -10.82 0.77 -8.05
C PHE A 34 -11.14 1.45 -9.38
N PHE A 35 -11.19 2.79 -9.38
CA PHE A 35 -11.31 3.55 -10.60
C PHE A 35 -10.14 3.29 -11.55
N THR A 36 -8.88 3.41 -11.09
CA THR A 36 -7.71 3.20 -11.94
C THR A 36 -7.61 1.73 -12.38
N PHE A 37 -7.93 0.78 -11.51
CA PHE A 37 -8.00 -0.64 -11.84
C PHE A 37 -8.97 -0.94 -12.99
N GLU A 38 -10.17 -0.37 -12.96
CA GLU A 38 -11.16 -0.57 -14.03
C GLU A 38 -10.69 0.04 -15.35
N GLN A 39 -9.98 1.17 -15.33
CA GLN A 39 -9.37 1.73 -16.54
C GLN A 39 -8.27 0.81 -17.10
N TYR A 40 -7.35 0.33 -16.25
CA TYR A 40 -6.29 -0.58 -16.68
C TYR A 40 -6.85 -1.91 -17.17
N LYS A 41 -7.90 -2.45 -16.54
CA LYS A 41 -8.57 -3.68 -16.98
C LYS A 41 -9.17 -3.52 -18.38
N LYS A 42 -9.82 -2.38 -18.66
CA LYS A 42 -10.36 -2.08 -20.00
C LYS A 42 -9.27 -2.03 -21.06
N ILE A 43 -8.17 -1.33 -20.77
CA ILE A 43 -7.03 -1.20 -21.69
C ILE A 43 -6.39 -2.57 -21.96
N LEU A 44 -6.17 -3.38 -20.92
CA LEU A 44 -5.55 -4.70 -21.05
C LEU A 44 -6.49 -5.75 -21.65
N GLY A 45 -7.80 -5.52 -21.64
CA GLY A 45 -8.78 -6.36 -22.34
C GLY A 45 -8.64 -6.35 -23.86
N PHE A 46 -7.94 -5.36 -24.42
CA PHE A 46 -7.58 -5.31 -25.85
C PHE A 46 -6.27 -6.08 -26.15
N THR A 47 -5.61 -6.63 -25.14
CA THR A 47 -4.33 -7.35 -25.27
C THR A 47 -4.55 -8.87 -25.24
N SER A 48 -3.74 -9.64 -25.96
CA SER A 48 -3.79 -11.12 -26.02
C SER A 48 -3.21 -11.84 -24.78
N LEU A 49 -3.25 -11.20 -23.60
CA LEU A 49 -2.74 -11.79 -22.35
C LEU A 49 -3.74 -12.80 -21.76
N SER A 50 -3.24 -13.76 -20.96
CA SER A 50 -4.12 -14.63 -20.20
C SER A 50 -4.95 -13.79 -19.20
N PRO A 51 -6.24 -14.15 -18.95
CA PRO A 51 -7.11 -13.34 -18.10
C PRO A 51 -6.52 -13.07 -16.71
N GLY A 52 -5.90 -14.08 -16.10
CA GLY A 52 -5.26 -13.95 -14.79
C GLY A 52 -4.10 -12.96 -14.78
N LEU A 53 -3.25 -12.99 -15.81
CA LEU A 53 -2.10 -12.09 -15.92
C LEU A 53 -2.55 -10.65 -16.22
N ALA A 54 -3.55 -10.47 -17.09
CA ALA A 54 -4.10 -9.14 -17.38
C ALA A 54 -4.65 -8.47 -16.11
N LEU A 55 -5.33 -9.24 -15.24
CA LEU A 55 -5.86 -8.75 -13.97
C LEU A 55 -4.75 -8.41 -12.96
N SER A 56 -3.69 -9.21 -12.89
CA SER A 56 -2.51 -8.90 -12.07
C SER A 56 -1.80 -7.62 -12.53
N VAL A 57 -1.61 -7.44 -13.84
CA VAL A 57 -0.99 -6.23 -14.40
C VAL A 57 -1.88 -5.01 -14.19
N ALA A 58 -3.20 -5.15 -14.32
CA ALA A 58 -4.14 -4.07 -13.99
C ALA A 58 -4.05 -3.68 -12.50
N GLY A 59 -3.93 -4.67 -11.61
CA GLY A 59 -3.71 -4.47 -10.18
C GLY A 59 -2.40 -3.75 -9.88
N LEU A 60 -1.32 -4.14 -10.55
CA LEU A 60 -0.02 -3.48 -10.44
C LEU A 60 -0.12 -2.01 -10.84
N GLY A 61 -0.68 -1.72 -12.02
CA GLY A 61 -0.85 -0.35 -12.51
C GLY A 61 -1.64 0.51 -11.53
N ALA A 62 -2.77 0.01 -11.05
CA ALA A 62 -3.59 0.71 -10.06
C ALA A 62 -2.82 1.01 -8.76
N GLY A 63 -2.03 0.05 -8.25
CA GLY A 63 -1.20 0.26 -7.06
C GLY A 63 -0.06 1.25 -7.26
N LEU A 64 0.56 1.28 -8.44
CA LEU A 64 1.61 2.26 -8.74
C LEU A 64 1.05 3.68 -8.82
N THR A 65 -0.09 3.88 -9.48
CA THR A 65 -0.75 5.18 -9.54
C THR A 65 -1.15 5.67 -8.16
N GLU A 66 -1.71 4.77 -7.34
CA GLU A 66 -2.07 5.09 -5.97
C GLU A 66 -0.84 5.51 -5.14
N ALA A 67 0.25 4.74 -5.22
CA ALA A 67 1.48 5.04 -4.49
C ALA A 67 2.00 6.45 -4.78
N ILE A 68 1.94 6.93 -6.02
CA ILE A 68 2.41 8.28 -6.37
C ILE A 68 1.59 9.35 -5.63
N VAL A 69 0.27 9.15 -5.55
CA VAL A 69 -0.65 10.10 -4.90
C VAL A 69 -0.51 10.04 -3.38
N VAL A 70 -0.36 8.84 -2.82
CA VAL A 70 -0.39 8.58 -1.37
C VAL A 70 0.96 8.81 -0.69
N ASN A 71 2.07 8.60 -1.39
CA ASN A 71 3.43 8.74 -0.85
C ASN A 71 3.70 10.06 -0.09
N PRO A 72 3.36 11.27 -0.61
CA PRO A 72 3.61 12.51 0.12
C PRO A 72 2.88 12.59 1.46
N PHE A 73 1.68 12.02 1.56
CA PHE A 73 0.93 11.96 2.81
C PHE A 73 1.53 10.93 3.79
N GLU A 74 2.01 9.79 3.28
CA GLU A 74 2.67 8.79 4.09
C GLU A 74 3.97 9.31 4.70
N VAL A 75 4.78 10.04 3.94
CA VAL A 75 6.03 10.64 4.44
C VAL A 75 5.74 11.59 5.62
N VAL A 76 4.70 12.43 5.51
CA VAL A 76 4.30 13.32 6.60
C VAL A 76 3.83 12.52 7.82
N LYS A 77 3.00 11.50 7.61
CA LYS A 77 2.49 10.63 8.68
C LYS A 77 3.63 9.89 9.41
N VAL A 78 4.56 9.30 8.66
CA VAL A 78 5.73 8.59 9.22
C VAL A 78 6.63 9.56 9.97
N SER A 79 6.84 10.78 9.44
CA SER A 79 7.63 11.81 10.12
C SER A 79 7.02 12.22 11.46
N LEU A 80 5.69 12.40 11.52
CA LEU A 80 4.99 12.71 12.77
C LEU A 80 5.10 11.55 13.77
N GLN A 81 4.91 10.31 13.31
CA GLN A 81 4.99 9.13 14.16
C GLN A 81 6.41 8.88 14.69
N ALA A 82 7.43 9.07 13.85
CA ALA A 82 8.83 8.90 14.24
C ALA A 82 9.29 9.93 15.27
N ASN A 83 8.80 11.17 15.17
CA ASN A 83 9.17 12.26 16.07
C ASN A 83 8.15 12.49 17.20
N ARG A 84 7.22 11.56 17.41
CA ARG A 84 6.15 11.70 18.41
C ARG A 84 6.67 12.04 19.81
N HIS A 85 7.83 11.49 20.19
CA HIS A 85 8.43 11.72 21.50
C HIS A 85 9.38 12.93 21.55
N ALA A 86 9.78 13.46 20.39
CA ALA A 86 10.68 14.61 20.30
C ALA A 86 9.94 15.95 20.42
N TYR A 87 8.63 15.96 20.15
CA TYR A 87 7.81 17.15 20.22
C TYR A 87 7.11 17.28 21.58
N ALA A 88 7.30 18.43 22.25
CA ALA A 88 6.53 18.81 23.43
C ALA A 88 5.04 18.98 23.09
N GLU A 89 4.74 19.53 21.91
CA GLU A 89 3.40 19.58 21.31
C GLU A 89 3.47 19.09 19.87
N GLN A 90 2.56 18.18 19.49
CA GLN A 90 2.54 17.63 18.14
C GLN A 90 2.21 18.72 17.10
N PRO A 91 3.08 18.95 16.10
CA PRO A 91 2.78 19.92 15.06
C PRO A 91 1.61 19.45 14.20
N SER A 92 0.86 20.40 13.63
CA SER A 92 -0.17 20.07 12.66
C SER A 92 0.43 19.40 11.42
N THR A 93 -0.35 18.53 10.76
CA THR A 93 0.07 17.84 9.53
C THR A 93 0.58 18.81 8.46
N PHE A 94 -0.07 19.97 8.32
CA PHE A 94 0.34 21.00 7.37
C PHE A 94 1.68 21.66 7.75
N ASN A 95 1.88 21.93 9.04
CA ASN A 95 3.14 22.49 9.52
C ASN A 95 4.29 21.50 9.32
N GLN A 96 4.07 20.21 9.58
CA GLN A 96 5.08 19.17 9.32
C GLN A 96 5.41 19.07 7.83
N ALA A 97 4.40 19.06 6.96
CA ALA A 97 4.61 19.03 5.51
C ALA A 97 5.42 20.24 5.04
N ARG A 98 5.10 21.44 5.54
CA ARG A 98 5.84 22.67 5.24
C ARG A 98 7.29 22.58 5.71
N GLN A 99 7.55 22.09 6.92
CA GLN A 99 8.91 21.91 7.44
C GLN A 99 9.73 20.95 6.56
N ILE A 100 9.14 19.83 6.15
CA ILE A 100 9.82 18.85 5.26
C ILE A 100 10.17 19.50 3.92
N VAL A 101 9.23 20.24 3.32
CA VAL A 101 9.45 20.92 2.04
C VAL A 101 10.50 22.03 2.16
N GLN A 102 10.50 22.79 3.27
CA GLN A 102 11.50 23.83 3.50
C GLN A 102 12.90 23.27 3.73
N ALA A 103 13.02 22.12 4.40
CA ALA A 103 14.31 21.49 4.69
C ALA A 103 14.87 20.69 3.50
N ASN A 104 14.04 19.90 2.83
CA ASN A 104 14.48 18.87 1.88
C ASN A 104 13.76 18.93 0.51
N GLY A 105 12.85 19.89 0.31
CA GLY A 105 12.12 20.10 -0.94
C GLY A 105 11.02 19.07 -1.24
N PHE A 106 10.50 19.14 -2.48
CA PHE A 106 9.49 18.21 -3.00
C PHE A 106 10.08 16.92 -3.61
N GLY A 107 11.40 16.83 -3.69
CA GLY A 107 12.10 15.73 -4.35
C GLY A 107 12.13 14.43 -3.55
N LEU A 108 12.90 13.47 -4.04
CA LEU A 108 13.09 12.13 -3.45
C LEU A 108 13.78 12.14 -2.07
N GLN A 109 14.31 13.28 -1.63
CA GLN A 109 14.92 13.45 -0.31
C GLN A 109 13.96 14.10 0.70
N GLY A 110 12.90 14.76 0.23
CA GLY A 110 11.92 15.46 1.05
C GLY A 110 10.56 14.78 0.98
N LEU A 111 9.57 15.47 0.39
CA LEU A 111 8.18 14.99 0.38
C LEU A 111 7.98 13.67 -0.38
N ASN A 112 8.87 13.34 -1.32
CA ASN A 112 8.83 12.07 -2.06
C ASN A 112 9.85 11.02 -1.55
N LYS A 113 10.30 11.15 -0.31
CA LYS A 113 11.22 10.18 0.32
C LYS A 113 10.62 8.78 0.37
N GLY A 114 11.38 7.79 -0.09
CA GLY A 114 10.93 6.39 -0.10
C GLY A 114 9.87 6.06 -1.14
N LEU A 115 9.69 6.89 -2.18
CA LEU A 115 8.75 6.62 -3.27
C LEU A 115 8.93 5.22 -3.87
N THR A 116 10.17 4.77 -4.06
CA THR A 116 10.46 3.44 -4.62
C THR A 116 9.96 2.31 -3.73
N SER A 117 10.08 2.44 -2.40
CA SER A 117 9.53 1.45 -1.46
C SER A 117 8.01 1.50 -1.41
N THR A 118 7.41 2.69 -1.55
CA THR A 118 5.95 2.86 -1.60
C THR A 118 5.37 2.25 -2.88
N LEU A 119 6.01 2.48 -4.02
CA LEU A 119 5.64 1.86 -5.31
C LEU A 119 5.71 0.33 -5.24
N GLY A 120 6.79 -0.22 -4.68
CA GLY A 120 6.92 -1.66 -4.45
C GLY A 120 5.80 -2.20 -3.58
N ARG A 121 5.57 -1.57 -2.42
CA ARG A 121 4.55 -1.97 -1.45
C ARG A 121 3.13 -2.01 -2.05
N HIS A 122 2.68 -0.92 -2.66
CA HIS A 122 1.31 -0.84 -3.19
C HIS A 122 1.16 -1.61 -4.49
N GLY A 123 2.18 -1.58 -5.35
CA GLY A 123 2.18 -2.30 -6.62
C GLY A 123 2.13 -3.82 -6.43
N VAL A 124 3.04 -4.37 -5.63
CA VAL A 124 3.12 -5.82 -5.38
C VAL A 124 1.90 -6.32 -4.62
N PHE A 125 1.45 -5.59 -3.60
CA PHE A 125 0.24 -5.94 -2.87
C PHE A 125 -0.99 -6.01 -3.79
N ASN A 126 -1.26 -4.95 -4.58
CA ASN A 126 -2.43 -4.91 -5.46
C ASN A 126 -2.33 -5.92 -6.60
N MET A 127 -1.14 -6.17 -7.16
CA MET A 127 -0.90 -7.20 -8.18
C MET A 127 -1.31 -8.59 -7.68
N ILE A 128 -0.87 -8.96 -6.47
CA ILE A 128 -1.16 -10.27 -5.88
C ILE A 128 -2.62 -10.33 -5.45
N TYR A 129 -3.12 -9.29 -4.78
CA TYR A 129 -4.49 -9.24 -4.29
C TYR A 129 -5.50 -9.39 -5.43
N PHE A 130 -5.42 -8.54 -6.46
CA PHE A 130 -6.35 -8.61 -7.59
C PHE A 130 -6.11 -9.84 -8.46
N GLY A 131 -4.85 -10.21 -8.69
CA GLY A 131 -4.52 -11.46 -9.39
C GLY A 131 -5.20 -12.66 -8.75
N PHE A 132 -4.97 -12.88 -7.45
CA PHE A 132 -5.54 -14.01 -6.74
C PHE A 132 -7.07 -13.91 -6.66
N TYR A 133 -7.61 -12.76 -6.25
CA TYR A 133 -9.05 -12.56 -6.04
C TYR A 133 -9.85 -12.87 -7.30
N PHE A 134 -9.43 -12.34 -8.46
CA PHE A 134 -10.17 -12.54 -9.71
C PHE A 134 -9.98 -13.92 -10.33
N ASN A 135 -8.84 -14.59 -10.12
CA ASN A 135 -8.68 -15.98 -10.55
C ASN A 135 -9.52 -16.94 -9.70
N VAL A 136 -9.52 -16.76 -8.37
CA VAL A 136 -10.21 -17.66 -7.45
C VAL A 136 -11.72 -17.46 -7.44
N LYS A 137 -12.21 -16.21 -7.56
CA LYS A 137 -13.65 -15.98 -7.63
C LYS A 137 -14.31 -16.69 -8.82
N ASN A 138 -13.59 -16.91 -9.91
CA ASN A 138 -14.13 -17.57 -11.10
C ASN A 138 -14.22 -19.10 -10.94
N ILE A 139 -13.55 -19.67 -9.94
CA ILE A 139 -13.57 -21.11 -9.64
C ILE A 139 -14.80 -21.47 -8.80
N PHE A 140 -15.21 -20.59 -7.88
CA PHE A 140 -16.34 -20.82 -7.00
C PHE A 140 -17.66 -20.30 -7.61
N PRO A 141 -18.77 -21.04 -7.48
CA PRO A 141 -20.08 -20.60 -7.96
C PRO A 141 -20.56 -19.35 -7.20
N VAL A 142 -21.34 -18.51 -7.88
CA VAL A 142 -21.99 -17.34 -7.28
C VAL A 142 -23.23 -17.81 -6.52
N TYR A 143 -23.38 -17.38 -5.27
CA TYR A 143 -24.54 -17.71 -4.46
C TYR A 143 -25.63 -16.65 -4.62
N GLN A 144 -26.90 -17.06 -4.71
CA GLN A 144 -28.05 -16.14 -4.74
C GLN A 144 -28.34 -15.55 -3.36
N ASP A 145 -28.03 -16.29 -2.28
CA ASP A 145 -28.14 -15.82 -0.91
C ASP A 145 -27.08 -14.74 -0.63
N PRO A 146 -27.48 -13.51 -0.24
CA PRO A 146 -26.56 -12.42 0.04
C PRO A 146 -25.52 -12.73 1.13
N THR A 147 -25.90 -13.53 2.14
CA THR A 147 -25.03 -13.89 3.27
C THR A 147 -23.95 -14.86 2.84
N LEU A 148 -24.31 -15.87 2.05
CA LEU A 148 -23.33 -16.84 1.52
C LEU A 148 -22.40 -16.17 0.51
N GLU A 149 -22.92 -15.29 -0.34
CA GLU A 149 -22.10 -14.54 -1.30
C GLU A 149 -21.15 -13.57 -0.59
N PHE A 150 -21.59 -12.95 0.51
CA PHE A 150 -20.72 -12.16 1.37
C PHE A 150 -19.60 -13.02 1.98
N LEU A 151 -19.95 -14.16 2.57
CA LEU A 151 -18.98 -15.04 3.22
C LEU A 151 -17.95 -15.60 2.23
N ARG A 152 -18.38 -15.94 1.01
CA ARG A 152 -17.50 -16.34 -0.10
C ARG A 152 -16.51 -15.23 -0.46
N LYS A 153 -17.00 -14.02 -0.71
CA LYS A 153 -16.13 -12.86 -1.04
C LYS A 153 -15.19 -12.53 0.11
N PHE A 154 -15.66 -12.64 1.34
CA PHE A 154 -14.86 -12.43 2.55
C PHE A 154 -13.72 -13.45 2.66
N ALA A 155 -14.01 -14.74 2.51
CA ALA A 155 -13.00 -15.79 2.57
C ALA A 155 -11.93 -15.63 1.48
N ILE A 156 -12.35 -15.34 0.24
CA ILE A 156 -11.42 -15.11 -0.88
C ILE A 156 -10.55 -13.87 -0.60
N GLY A 157 -11.16 -12.78 -0.14
CA GLY A 157 -10.44 -11.54 0.21
C GLY A 157 -9.47 -11.71 1.38
N LEU A 158 -9.81 -12.55 2.36
CA LEU A 158 -8.95 -12.85 3.51
C LEU A 158 -7.71 -13.63 3.08
N VAL A 159 -7.90 -14.68 2.27
CA VAL A 159 -6.78 -15.49 1.76
C VAL A 159 -5.90 -14.67 0.83
N SER A 160 -6.49 -13.91 -0.10
CA SER A 160 -5.73 -13.07 -1.03
C SER A 160 -4.95 -11.98 -0.29
N GLY A 161 -5.58 -11.32 0.69
CA GLY A 161 -4.95 -10.30 1.54
C GLY A 161 -3.81 -10.86 2.37
N THR A 162 -3.97 -12.07 2.92
CA THR A 162 -2.91 -12.73 3.70
C THR A 162 -1.69 -13.05 2.84
N ILE A 163 -1.89 -13.66 1.66
CA ILE A 163 -0.79 -13.99 0.74
C ILE A 163 -0.09 -12.70 0.28
N ALA A 164 -0.87 -11.69 -0.12
CA ALA A 164 -0.32 -10.40 -0.53
C ALA A 164 0.51 -9.77 0.59
N SER A 165 0.01 -9.82 1.83
CA SER A 165 0.72 -9.27 2.99
C SER A 165 2.04 -9.98 3.24
N CYS A 166 2.08 -11.32 3.20
CA CYS A 166 3.32 -12.09 3.38
C CYS A 166 4.41 -11.68 2.38
N VAL A 167 4.04 -11.47 1.12
CA VAL A 167 4.99 -11.00 0.08
C VAL A 167 5.38 -9.54 0.29
N ASN A 168 4.53 -8.74 0.94
CA ASN A 168 4.75 -7.31 1.14
C ASN A 168 5.66 -6.97 2.32
N ILE A 169 5.77 -7.86 3.32
CA ILE A 169 6.61 -7.68 4.52
C ILE A 169 8.01 -7.10 4.21
N PRO A 170 8.80 -7.63 3.25
CA PRO A 170 10.12 -7.05 2.97
C PRO A 170 10.07 -5.59 2.48
N PHE A 171 9.03 -5.21 1.73
CA PHE A 171 8.83 -3.83 1.29
C PHE A 171 8.45 -2.92 2.46
N ASP A 172 7.68 -3.43 3.42
CA ASP A 172 7.31 -2.71 4.64
C ASP A 172 8.54 -2.43 5.52
N VAL A 173 9.42 -3.42 5.65
CA VAL A 173 10.70 -3.26 6.33
C VAL A 173 11.55 -2.20 5.64
N ALA A 174 11.73 -2.30 4.31
CA ALA A 174 12.51 -1.32 3.56
C ALA A 174 11.95 0.10 3.67
N LYS A 175 10.62 0.27 3.54
CA LYS A 175 9.94 1.55 3.70
C LYS A 175 10.19 2.16 5.08
N SER A 176 10.06 1.37 6.14
CA SER A 176 10.25 1.86 7.52
C SER A 176 11.68 2.35 7.77
N ARG A 177 12.69 1.70 7.17
CA ARG A 177 14.11 2.10 7.28
C ARG A 177 14.45 3.33 6.42
N ILE A 178 13.82 3.47 5.25
CA ILE A 178 14.03 4.62 4.37
C ILE A 178 13.30 5.86 4.92
N GLN A 179 12.01 5.75 5.23
CA GLN A 179 11.21 6.90 5.68
C GLN A 179 11.47 7.25 7.15
N GLY A 180 11.93 6.29 7.97
CA GLY A 180 12.32 6.50 9.36
C GLY A 180 13.66 7.23 9.55
N PRO A 181 14.08 7.40 10.83
CA PRO A 181 15.36 8.01 11.19
C PRO A 181 16.53 7.19 10.65
N GLN A 182 17.57 7.87 10.14
CA GLN A 182 18.78 7.21 9.68
C GLN A 182 19.66 6.80 10.88
N PRO A 183 20.43 5.70 10.78
CA PRO A 183 21.26 5.24 11.89
C PRO A 183 22.38 6.21 12.28
N ILE A 184 22.90 6.98 11.30
CA ILE A 184 23.99 7.93 11.50
C ILE A 184 23.47 9.32 11.12
N PRO A 185 23.54 10.32 12.03
CA PRO A 185 23.17 11.69 11.70
C PRO A 185 24.02 12.25 10.55
N GLY A 186 23.37 12.77 9.51
CA GLY A 186 24.04 13.37 8.35
C GLY A 186 24.39 12.39 7.21
N GLU A 187 24.27 11.07 7.42
CA GLU A 187 24.52 10.08 6.36
C GLU A 187 23.25 9.32 5.96
N ILE A 188 22.94 9.31 4.67
CA ILE A 188 21.81 8.55 4.13
C ILE A 188 22.27 7.13 3.78
N LYS A 189 22.11 6.21 4.73
CA LYS A 189 22.40 4.78 4.57
C LYS A 189 21.36 4.10 3.66
N TYR A 190 20.08 4.41 3.84
CA TYR A 190 18.96 3.77 3.12
C TYR A 190 18.38 4.70 2.07
N ARG A 191 18.73 4.50 0.79
CA ARG A 191 18.31 5.40 -0.32
C ARG A 191 17.20 4.83 -1.20
N SER A 192 17.28 3.56 -1.56
CA SER A 192 16.34 2.91 -2.48
C SER A 192 15.84 1.59 -1.92
N CYS A 193 14.65 1.17 -2.35
CA CYS A 193 14.00 -0.05 -1.82
C CYS A 193 14.90 -1.28 -1.96
N PHE A 194 15.35 -1.60 -3.18
CA PHE A 194 16.14 -2.81 -3.44
C PHE A 194 17.53 -2.76 -2.79
N GLN A 195 18.17 -1.59 -2.75
CA GLN A 195 19.43 -1.41 -2.03
C GLN A 195 19.23 -1.67 -0.53
N THR A 196 18.19 -1.09 0.06
CA THR A 196 17.87 -1.27 1.49
C THR A 196 17.56 -2.73 1.79
N MET A 197 16.76 -3.40 0.96
CA MET A 197 16.47 -4.83 1.14
C MET A 197 17.76 -5.68 1.07
N ALA A 198 18.61 -5.45 0.08
CA ALA A 198 19.88 -6.16 -0.06
C ALA A 198 20.84 -5.89 1.11
N LEU A 199 20.86 -4.65 1.61
CA LEU A 199 21.69 -4.26 2.74
C LEU A 199 21.21 -4.92 4.04
N ILE A 200 19.91 -4.92 4.30
CA ILE A 200 19.31 -5.57 5.46
C ILE A 200 19.58 -7.07 5.42
N TYR A 201 19.38 -7.72 4.28
CA TYR A 201 19.68 -9.14 4.11
C TYR A 201 21.15 -9.47 4.39
N ARG A 202 22.07 -8.57 4.03
CA ARG A 202 23.51 -8.74 4.27
C ARG A 202 23.91 -8.47 5.72
N GLU A 203 23.28 -7.51 6.39
CA GLU A 203 23.67 -7.05 7.73
C GLU A 203 22.91 -7.77 8.86
N GLU A 204 21.63 -8.07 8.66
CA GLU A 204 20.73 -8.62 9.70
C GLU A 204 20.38 -10.10 9.46
N GLY A 205 20.46 -10.58 8.21
CA GLY A 205 20.06 -11.94 7.81
C GLY A 205 18.60 -12.02 7.40
#